data_AF-A0A8J7URZ5-F1
#
_entry.id   AF-A0A8J7URZ5-F1
#
_cell.length_a   1.000
_cell.length_b   1.000
_cell.length_c   1.000
_cell.angle_alpha   90.00
_cell.angle_beta   90.00
_cell.angle_gamma   90.00
#
_symmetry.space_group_name_H-M   'P 1'
#
loop_
_entity.id
_entity.type
_entity.pdbx_description
1 polymer ?
#
loop_
_entity_poly.entity_id
_entity_poly.type
_entity_poly.pdbx_seq_one_letter_code
_entity_poly.pdbx_strand_id
1 'polypeptide(L)'
;MYSLKVYPERCHGCGNCVVACPVNAQDADVFGGKGPSSDEKLIMRIENGVVTVLKPELCGGCGACIEACPVDAIELEIIKK
;
A
#
# COMPACT_ATOMS: atom_id res chain seq x y z
N MET A 1 -6.03 15.75 -3.01
CA MET A 1 -5.34 14.51 -3.42
C MET A 1 -5.20 13.64 -2.17
N TYR A 2 -5.11 12.31 -2.29
CA TYR A 2 -4.92 11.46 -1.12
C TYR A 2 -3.43 11.10 -0.96
N SER A 3 -2.99 10.89 0.28
CA SER A 3 -1.67 10.35 0.61
C SER A 3 -1.82 9.19 1.56
N LEU A 4 -0.83 8.30 1.58
CA LEU A 4 -0.72 7.25 2.58
C LEU A 4 0.43 7.59 3.51
N LYS A 5 0.13 7.72 4.81
CA LYS A 5 1.14 7.88 5.85
C LYS A 5 1.45 6.51 6.45
N VAL A 6 2.72 6.19 6.56
CA VAL A 6 3.20 4.91 7.10
C VAL A 6 3.88 5.14 8.44
N TYR A 7 3.65 4.23 9.39
CA TYR A 7 4.31 4.16 10.69
C TYR A 7 5.24 2.94 10.71
N PRO A 8 6.52 3.09 10.29
CA PRO A 8 7.43 1.96 10.11
C PRO A 8 7.66 1.15 11.39
N GLU A 9 7.61 1.80 12.55
CA GLU A 9 7.77 1.19 13.86
C GLU A 9 6.66 0.22 14.25
N ARG A 10 5.50 0.31 13.57
CA ARG A 10 4.36 -0.60 13.74
C ARG A 10 4.27 -1.63 12.62
N CYS A 11 5.01 -1.43 11.54
CA CYS A 11 4.90 -2.24 10.34
C CYS A 11 5.58 -3.60 10.53
N HIS A 12 4.87 -4.69 10.24
CA HIS A 12 5.41 -6.04 10.29
C HIS A 12 5.86 -6.58 8.91
N GLY A 13 5.80 -5.75 7.86
CA GLY A 13 6.18 -6.15 6.51
C GLY A 13 5.33 -7.27 5.90
N CYS A 14 4.12 -7.54 6.42
CA CYS A 14 3.32 -8.68 6.02
C CYS A 14 2.75 -8.59 4.59
N GLY A 15 2.67 -7.39 4.01
CA GLY A 15 2.18 -7.19 2.65
C GLY A 15 0.66 -7.16 2.50
N ASN A 16 -0.13 -7.29 3.57
CA ASN A 16 -1.61 -7.25 3.48
C ASN A 16 -2.14 -5.99 2.77
N CYS A 17 -1.56 -4.83 3.07
CA CYS A 17 -1.91 -3.57 2.41
C CYS A 17 -1.55 -3.56 0.91
N VAL A 18 -0.46 -4.25 0.54
CA VAL A 18 0.00 -4.37 -0.86
C VAL A 18 -1.00 -5.18 -1.67
N VAL A 19 -1.45 -6.32 -1.16
CA VAL A 19 -2.36 -7.24 -1.87
C VAL A 19 -3.82 -6.79 -1.81
N ALA A 20 -4.23 -6.10 -0.74
CA ALA A 20 -5.60 -5.57 -0.61
C ALA A 20 -5.86 -4.35 -1.50
N CYS A 21 -4.82 -3.68 -2.00
CA CYS A 21 -4.97 -2.51 -2.84
C CYS A 21 -5.47 -2.89 -4.25
N PRO A 22 -6.65 -2.40 -4.69
CA PRO A 22 -7.18 -2.73 -6.01
C PRO A 22 -6.34 -2.17 -7.16
N VAL A 23 -5.56 -1.11 -6.92
CA VAL A 23 -4.63 -0.57 -7.91
C VAL A 23 -3.43 -1.49 -8.06
N ASN A 24 -2.82 -1.90 -6.94
CA ASN A 24 -1.70 -2.84 -6.97
C ASN A 24 -2.11 -4.20 -7.55
N ALA A 25 -3.33 -4.66 -7.29
CA ALA A 25 -3.87 -5.93 -7.80
C ALA A 25 -4.03 -5.97 -9.34
N GLN A 26 -3.76 -4.87 -10.06
CA GLN A 26 -3.58 -4.91 -11.51
C GLN A 26 -2.30 -5.64 -11.92
N ASP A 27 -1.31 -5.77 -11.02
CA ASP A 27 -0.19 -6.68 -11.16
C ASP A 27 -0.65 -8.11 -10.82
N ALA A 28 -0.40 -9.04 -11.74
CA ALA A 28 -0.89 -10.42 -11.63
C ALA A 28 -0.29 -11.19 -10.44
N ASP A 29 0.96 -10.88 -10.07
CA ASP A 29 1.59 -11.50 -8.90
C ASP A 29 0.95 -10.98 -7.61
N VAL A 30 0.68 -9.68 -7.54
CA VAL A 30 -0.02 -9.08 -6.38
C VAL A 30 -1.43 -9.64 -6.23
N PHE A 31 -2.17 -9.78 -7.33
CA PHE A 31 -3.49 -10.43 -7.32
C PHE A 31 -3.42 -11.87 -6.77
N GLY A 32 -2.35 -12.60 -7.09
CA GLY A 32 -2.06 -13.93 -6.57
C GLY A 32 -1.49 -13.98 -5.15
N GLY A 33 -1.42 -12.86 -4.44
CA GLY A 33 -0.91 -12.77 -3.07
C GLY A 33 0.61 -12.77 -2.96
N LYS A 34 1.34 -12.57 -4.06
CA LYS A 34 2.79 -12.43 -4.06
C LYS A 34 3.20 -10.97 -4.01
N GLY A 35 4.50 -10.75 -3.77
CA GLY A 35 5.09 -9.43 -3.99
C GLY A 35 5.07 -9.06 -5.50
N PRO A 36 4.98 -7.77 -5.84
CA PRO A 36 4.96 -7.31 -7.22
C PRO A 36 6.28 -7.64 -7.94
N SER A 37 6.19 -8.05 -9.20
CA SER A 37 7.35 -8.25 -10.08
C SER A 37 7.66 -7.01 -10.94
N SER A 38 6.77 -6.01 -10.94
CA SER A 38 6.92 -4.74 -11.67
C SER A 38 6.46 -3.53 -10.86
N ASP A 39 7.01 -2.35 -11.17
CA ASP A 39 6.62 -1.08 -10.54
C ASP A 39 5.69 -0.23 -11.43
N GLU A 40 5.12 -0.76 -12.53
CA GLU A 40 4.36 0.05 -13.50
C GLU A 40 3.07 0.65 -12.91
N LYS A 41 2.25 -0.18 -12.25
CA LYS A 41 0.96 0.22 -11.67
C LYS A 41 0.87 -0.10 -10.18
N LEU A 42 1.86 0.40 -9.43
CA LEU A 42 2.08 0.02 -8.05
C LEU A 42 2.13 1.26 -7.15
N ILE A 43 1.20 1.36 -6.20
CA ILE A 43 1.16 2.43 -5.19
C ILE A 43 2.22 2.20 -4.13
N MET A 44 2.37 0.95 -3.66
CA MET A 44 3.22 0.60 -2.52
C MET A 44 3.71 -0.85 -2.60
N ARG A 45 4.84 -1.14 -1.96
CA ARG A 45 5.40 -2.49 -1.79
C ARG A 45 6.11 -2.63 -0.45
N ILE A 46 6.54 -3.84 -0.12
CA ILE A 46 7.40 -4.07 1.05
C ILE A 46 8.86 -3.93 0.63
N GLU A 47 9.61 -3.08 1.32
CA GLU A 47 11.06 -2.92 1.17
C GLU A 47 11.70 -2.95 2.56
N ASN A 48 12.80 -3.69 2.70
CA ASN A 48 13.55 -3.77 3.97
C ASN A 48 12.67 -4.09 5.20
N GLY A 49 11.62 -4.90 5.01
CA GLY A 49 10.70 -5.32 6.06
C GLY A 49 9.59 -4.34 6.42
N VAL A 50 9.46 -3.21 5.71
CA VAL A 50 8.40 -2.21 5.94
C VAL A 50 7.71 -1.83 4.64
N VAL A 51 6.48 -1.31 4.72
CA VAL A 51 5.77 -0.81 3.54
C VAL A 51 6.34 0.54 3.08
N THR A 52 6.69 0.65 1.80
CA THR A 52 7.11 1.88 1.14
C THR A 52 6.05 2.30 0.12
N VAL A 53 5.66 3.58 0.17
CA VAL A 53 4.75 4.20 -0.82
C VAL A 53 5.59 4.78 -1.97
N LEU A 54 5.32 4.32 -3.19
CA LEU A 54 6.06 4.69 -4.40
C LEU A 54 5.30 5.70 -5.27
N LYS A 55 3.99 5.47 -5.47
CA LYS A 55 3.14 6.25 -6.37
C LYS A 55 1.86 6.73 -5.67
N PRO A 56 1.96 7.66 -4.71
CA PRO A 56 0.80 8.17 -3.98
C PRO A 56 -0.26 8.82 -4.89
N GLU A 57 0.12 9.34 -6.05
CA GLU A 57 -0.75 9.95 -7.04
C GLU A 57 -1.77 8.97 -7.67
N LEU A 58 -1.49 7.66 -7.63
CA LEU A 58 -2.43 6.63 -8.10
C LEU A 58 -3.47 6.26 -7.03
N CYS A 59 -3.33 6.76 -5.80
CA CYS A 59 -4.23 6.45 -4.69
C CYS A 59 -5.57 7.18 -4.82
N GLY A 60 -6.65 6.41 -4.99
CA GLY A 60 -8.03 6.92 -5.03
C GLY A 60 -8.68 7.14 -3.66
N GLY A 61 -7.99 6.83 -2.56
CA GLY A 61 -8.49 7.03 -1.20
C GLY A 61 -9.59 6.07 -0.73
N CYS A 62 -9.62 4.83 -1.24
CA CYS A 62 -10.68 3.87 -0.92
C CYS A 62 -10.60 3.24 0.49
N GLY A 63 -9.43 3.28 1.15
CA GLY A 63 -9.26 2.77 2.52
C GLY A 63 -8.98 1.27 2.67
N ALA A 64 -8.98 0.47 1.59
CA ALA A 64 -8.75 -0.99 1.67
C ALA A 64 -7.46 -1.39 2.41
N CYS A 65 -6.39 -0.61 2.24
CA CYS A 65 -5.12 -0.86 2.93
C CYS A 65 -5.15 -0.60 4.44
N ILE A 66 -6.02 0.30 4.90
CA ILE A 66 -6.24 0.59 6.33
C ILE A 66 -6.98 -0.58 6.96
N GLU A 67 -8.09 -1.01 6.35
CA GLU A 67 -8.88 -2.16 6.83
C GLU A 67 -8.05 -3.45 6.88
N ALA A 68 -7.12 -3.63 5.94
CA ALA A 68 -6.25 -4.80 5.87
C ALA A 68 -5.09 -4.78 6.91
N CYS A 69 -4.83 -3.64 7.56
CA CYS A 69 -3.70 -3.50 8.48
C CYS A 69 -4.16 -3.73 9.94
N PRO A 70 -3.79 -4.86 10.57
CA PRO A 70 -4.27 -5.18 11.92
C PRO A 70 -3.54 -4.41 13.04
N VAL A 71 -2.53 -3.61 12.71
CA VAL A 71 -1.62 -2.94 13.65
C VAL A 71 -1.55 -1.43 13.41
N ASP A 72 -2.49 -0.89 12.63
CA ASP A 72 -2.61 0.55 12.34
C ASP A 72 -1.27 1.18 11.90
N ALA A 73 -0.53 0.48 11.04
CA ALA A 73 0.77 0.92 10.53
C ALA A 73 0.65 1.81 9.26
N ILE A 74 -0.56 2.01 8.75
CA ILE A 74 -0.83 2.81 7.56
C ILE A 74 -2.14 3.59 7.72
N GLU A 75 -2.12 4.86 7.35
CA GLU A 75 -3.26 5.79 7.44
C GLU A 75 -3.45 6.55 6.12
N LEU A 76 -4.69 6.96 5.86
CA LEU A 76 -5.05 7.78 4.71
C LEU A 76 -5.14 9.25 5.12
N GLU A 77 -4.37 10.10 4.45
CA GLU A 77 -4.38 11.55 4.65
C GLU A 77 -4.97 12.28 3.44
N ILE A 78 -5.73 13.35 3.70
CA ILE A 78 -6.24 14.23 2.66
C ILE A 78 -5.23 15.38 2.47
N ILE A 79 -4.57 15.40 1.33
CA ILE A 79 -3.77 16.54 0.90
C ILE A 79 -4.73 17.64 0.44
N LYS A 80 -4.86 18.68 1.26
CA LYS A 80 -5.46 19.96 0.87
C LYS A 80 -4.51 20.66 -0.10
N LYS A 81 -5.04 21.10 -1.24
CA LYS A 81 -4.30 21.92 -2.19
C LYS A 81 -4.19 23.36 -1.66
#